data_AF-A0A2P8FGG4-F1
#
_entry.id   AF-A0A2P8FGG4-F1
#
_cell.length_a   1.000
_cell.length_b   1.000
_cell.length_c   1.000
_cell.angle_alpha   90.00
_cell.angle_beta   90.00
_cell.angle_gamma   90.00
#
_symmetry.space_group_name_H-M   'P 1'
#
loop_
_entity.id
_entity.type
_entity.pdbx_description
1 polymer ?
#
loop_
_entity_poly.entity_id
_entity_poly.type
_entity_poly.pdbx_seq_one_letter_code
_entity_poly.pdbx_strand_id
1 'polypeptide(L)' 'MISEKDANLAREQHSEELQGLGVHAIAVDEIKHKGEKTFAVIAFVEKPSDSIPKFITVQKGEETLDVPLKVKIATKFKPE' A
#
# COMPACT_ATOMS: atom_id res chain seq x y z
N MET A 1 14.14 -8.54 1.44
CA MET A 1 12.77 -9.08 1.34
C MET A 1 11.90 -8.28 2.29
N ILE A 2 10.76 -7.75 1.84
CA ILE A 2 9.87 -6.96 2.69
C ILE A 2 8.92 -7.93 3.39
N SER A 3 8.87 -7.87 4.72
CA SER A 3 7.99 -8.73 5.51
C SER A 3 6.59 -8.15 5.61
N GLU A 4 5.61 -8.98 5.97
CA GLU A 4 4.23 -8.53 6.23
C GLU A 4 4.18 -7.41 7.27
N LYS A 5 5.03 -7.48 8.31
CA LYS A 5 5.15 -6.42 9.33
C LYS A 5 5.63 -5.09 8.76
N ASP A 6 6.56 -5.12 7.81
CA ASP A 6 7.09 -3.90 7.19
C ASP A 6 6.03 -3.25 6.30
N ALA A 7 5.28 -4.06 5.55
CA ALA A 7 4.16 -3.58 4.73
C ALA A 7 2.97 -3.09 5.59
N ASN A 8 2.71 -3.71 6.74
CA ASN A 8 1.71 -3.23 7.69
C ASN A 8 2.13 -1.89 8.32
N LEU A 9 3.40 -1.74 8.70
CA LEU A 9 3.93 -0.47 9.19
C LEU A 9 3.79 0.63 8.13
N ALA A 10 4.10 0.31 6.87
CA ALA A 10 3.93 1.23 5.75
C ALA A 10 2.46 1.63 5.56
N ARG A 11 1.54 0.66 5.66
CA ARG A 11 0.09 0.91 5.65
C ARG A 11 -0.32 1.86 6.76
N GLU A 12 0.18 1.68 7.98
CA GLU A 12 -0.17 2.51 9.13
C GLU A 12 0.37 3.94 8.97
N GLN A 13 1.66 4.10 8.65
CA GLN A 13 2.30 5.42 8.50
C GLN A 13 1.71 6.26 7.36
N HIS A 14 1.32 5.61 6.25
CA HIS A 14 0.82 6.30 5.05
C HIS A 14 -0.70 6.24 4.90
N SER A 15 -1.42 5.71 5.91
CA SER A 15 -2.87 5.51 5.81
C SER A 15 -3.65 6.79 5.56
N GLU A 16 -3.35 7.86 6.31
CA GLU A 16 -4.02 9.16 6.18
C GLU A 16 -3.71 9.85 4.85
N GLU A 17 -2.44 9.81 4.42
CA GLU A 17 -2.02 10.38 3.14
C GLU A 17 -2.72 9.68 1.97
N LEU A 18 -2.72 8.35 1.96
CA LEU A 18 -3.38 7.56 0.93
C LEU A 18 -4.90 7.81 0.91
N GLN A 19 -5.54 7.95 2.07
CA GLN A 19 -6.96 8.33 2.13
C GLN A 19 -7.22 9.70 1.50
N GLY A 20 -6.33 10.68 1.74
CA GLY A 20 -6.39 12.00 1.09
C GLY A 20 -6.27 11.95 -0.43
N LEU A 21 -5.62 10.92 -0.97
CA LEU A 21 -5.47 10.68 -2.41
C LEU A 21 -6.65 9.93 -3.05
N GLY A 22 -7.71 9.65 -2.29
CA GLY A 22 -8.91 8.95 -2.77
C GLY A 22 -8.86 7.43 -2.60
N VAL A 23 -7.92 6.92 -1.80
CA VAL A 23 -7.89 5.51 -1.39
C VAL A 23 -8.94 5.29 -0.30
N HIS A 24 -9.92 4.42 -0.55
CA HIS A 24 -10.98 4.14 0.42
C HIS A 24 -10.69 2.92 1.29
N ALA A 25 -9.76 2.05 0.89
CA ALA A 25 -9.31 0.93 1.69
C ALA A 25 -7.84 0.60 1.38
N ILE A 26 -7.13 0.07 2.36
CA ILE A 26 -5.72 -0.29 2.22
C ILE A 26 -5.53 -1.67 2.83
N ALA A 27 -4.91 -2.60 2.09
CA ALA A 27 -4.55 -3.93 2.57
C ALA A 27 -3.06 -4.20 2.34
N VAL A 28 -2.59 -5.31 2.91
CA VAL A 28 -1.25 -5.86 2.67
C VAL A 28 -1.43 -7.21 2.01
N ASP A 29 -0.69 -7.46 0.93
CA ASP A 29 -0.78 -8.71 0.17
C ASP A 29 0.60 -9.16 -0.33
N GLU A 30 0.79 -10.48 -0.49
CA GLU A 30 2.02 -11.04 -1.05
C GLU A 30 2.01 -10.89 -2.57
N ILE A 31 2.98 -10.16 -3.11
CA ILE A 31 3.21 -10.01 -4.55
C ILE A 31 4.51 -10.68 -4.98
N LYS A 32 4.61 -11.02 -6.26
CA LYS A 32 5.91 -11.29 -6.88
C LYS A 32 6.51 -9.98 -7.42
N HIS A 33 7.63 -9.56 -6.85
CA HIS A 33 8.42 -8.43 -7.33
C HIS A 33 9.80 -8.94 -7.80
N LYS A 34 10.18 -8.68 -9.05
CA LYS A 34 11.46 -9.14 -9.65
C LYS A 34 11.74 -10.64 -9.53
N GLY A 35 10.70 -11.47 -9.48
CA GLY A 35 10.83 -12.93 -9.36
C GLY A 35 10.84 -13.45 -7.92
N GLU A 36 10.91 -12.56 -6.93
CA GLU A 36 10.87 -12.91 -5.51
C GLU A 36 9.49 -12.61 -4.90
N LYS A 37 9.06 -13.44 -3.95
CA LYS A 37 7.85 -13.17 -3.15
C LYS A 37 8.16 -12.05 -2.15
N THR A 38 7.31 -11.05 -2.07
CA THR A 38 7.47 -9.92 -1.14
C THR A 38 6.10 -9.37 -0.77
N PHE A 39 6.00 -8.69 0.36
CA PHE A 39 4.76 -8.02 0.74
C PHE A 39 4.68 -6.62 0.13
N ALA A 40 3.47 -6.24 -0.28
CA ALA A 40 3.15 -4.93 -0.84
C ALA A 40 1.89 -4.36 -0.21
N VAL A 41 1.78 -3.03 -0.25
CA VAL A 41 0.56 -2.33 0.17
C VAL A 41 -0.37 -2.23 -1.03
N ILE A 42 -1.61 -2.69 -0.86
CA ILE A 42 -2.67 -2.64 -1.86
C ILE A 42 -3.60 -1.48 -1.50
N ALA A 43 -3.57 -0.42 -2.30
CA ALA A 43 -4.47 0.72 -2.18
C ALA A 43 -5.70 0.49 -3.05
N PHE A 44 -6.88 0.44 -2.43
CA PHE A 44 -8.15 0.31 -3.11
C PHE A 44 -8.78 1.67 -3.38
N VAL A 45 -9.09 1.94 -4.63
CA VAL A 45 -9.64 3.21 -5.11
C VAL A 45 -10.88 2.97 -5.94
N GLU A 46 -11.81 3.92 -5.96
CA GLU A 46 -12.96 3.85 -6.86
C GLU A 46 -12.59 4.27 -8.29
N LYS A 47 -11.59 5.14 -8.42
CA LYS A 47 -11.05 5.61 -9.69
C LYS A 47 -9.52 5.63 -9.62
N PRO A 48 -8.82 5.18 -10.67
CA PRO A 48 -7.36 5.27 -10.71
C PRO A 48 -6.96 6.75 -10.69
N SER A 49 -5.99 7.08 -9.85
CA SER A 49 -5.41 8.42 -9.76
C SER A 49 -3.90 8.32 -9.93
N ASP A 50 -3.34 9.14 -10.81
CA ASP A 50 -1.89 9.28 -11.00
C ASP A 50 -1.19 9.90 -9.77
N SER A 51 -1.96 10.46 -8.83
CA SER A 51 -1.42 11.00 -7.58
C SER A 51 -0.96 9.91 -6.60
N ILE A 52 -1.30 8.65 -6.82
CA ILE A 52 -0.93 7.56 -5.92
C ILE A 52 0.46 7.02 -6.31
N PRO A 53 1.45 7.08 -5.41
CA PRO A 53 2.80 6.64 -5.71
C PRO A 53 2.87 5.13 -5.90
N LYS A 54 3.82 4.66 -6.72
CA LYS A 54 4.05 3.21 -6.94
C LYS A 54 4.86 2.54 -5.83
N PHE A 55 5.49 3.35 -4.98
CA PHE A 55 6.31 2.92 -3.85
C PHE A 55 6.10 3.91 -2.71
N ILE A 56 6.02 3.41 -1.49
CA ILE A 56 5.96 4.23 -0.28
C ILE A 56 7.16 3.89 0.58
N THR A 57 7.86 4.92 1.06
CA THR A 57 9.02 4.74 1.93
C THR A 57 8.53 4.61 3.37
N VAL A 58 8.82 3.49 4.01
CA VAL A 58 8.51 3.26 5.43
C VAL A 58 9.77 3.44 6.26
N GLN A 59 9.65 4.19 7.36
CA GLN A 59 10.74 4.33 8.31
C GLN A 59 10.59 3.26 9.40
N LYS A 60 11.62 2.41 9.52
CA LYS A 60 11.73 1.34 10.50
C LYS A 60 12.96 1.59 11.37
N GLY A 61 12.79 2.44 12.39
CA GLY A 61 13.90 2.88 13.22
C GLY A 61 14.86 3.78 12.45
N GLU A 62 16.12 3.36 12.34
CA GLU A 62 17.16 4.08 11.56
C GLU A 62 17.18 3.68 10.07
N GLU A 63 16.43 2.65 9.69
CA GLU A 63 16.38 2.16 8.31
C GLU A 63 15.12 2.68 7.59
N THR A 64 15.28 3.17 6.37
CA THR A 64 14.18 3.47 5.44
C THR A 64 14.08 2.39 4.37
N LEU A 65 12.88 1.87 4.15
CA LEU A 65 12.61 0.78 3.21
C LEU A 65 11.54 1.22 2.21
N ASP A 66 11.76 0.97 0.93
CA ASP A 66 10.76 1.25 -0.10
C ASP A 66 9.82 0.06 -0.28
N VAL A 67 8.56 0.25 0.13
CA VAL A 67 7.51 -0.76 0.00
C VAL A 67 6.72 -0.53 -1.28
N PRO A 68 6.60 -1.54 -2.16
CA PRO A 68 5.80 -1.41 -3.36
C PRO A 68 4.33 -1.18 -2.99
N LEU A 69 3.72 -0.20 -3.67
CA LEU A 69 2.31 0.13 -3.55
C LEU A 69 1.60 -0.20 -4.87
N LYS A 70 0.53 -0.98 -4.76
CA LYS A 70 -0.29 -1.41 -5.89
C LYS A 70 -1.67 -0.78 -5.75
N VAL A 71 -2.08 -0.06 -6.77
CA VAL A 71 -3.44 0.46 -6.87
C VAL A 71 -4.34 -0.63 -7.45
N LYS A 72 -5.43 -0.95 -6.76
CA LYS A 72 -6.52 -1.78 -7.27
C LYS A 72 -7.79 -0.95 -7.30
N ILE A 73 -8.50 -1.02 -8.42
CA ILE A 73 -9.82 -0.43 -8.51
C ILE A 73 -10.79 -1.40 -7.86
N ALA A 74 -11.47 -0.95 -6.81
CA ALA A 74 -12.53 -1.70 -6.14
C ALA A 74 -13.68 -0.75 -5.82
N THR A 75 -14.90 -1.27 -5.82
CA THR A 75 -16.05 -0.52 -5.34
C THR A 75 -15.97 -0.42 -3.82
N LYS A 76 -16.19 0.78 -3.28
CA LYS A 76 -16.29 0.99 -1.84
C LYS A 76 -17.41 0.10 -1.30
N PHE A 77 -17.07 -0.83 -0.41
CA PHE A 77 -18.06 -1.71 0.19
C PHE A 77 -19.03 -0.86 1.01
N LYS A 78 -20.31 -0.81 0.59
CA LYS A 78 -21.40 -0.26 1.40
C LYS A 78 -22.03 -1.44 2.16
N PRO A 79 -21.89 -1.53 3.48
CA PRO A 79 -22.71 -2.47 4.23
C PRO A 79 -24.18 -2.00 4.13
N GLU A 80 -25.06 -2.90 3.71
CA GLU A 80 -26.53 -2.74 3.78
C GLU A 80 -27.03 -2.86 5.23
#